data_AF-A0A401QIV9-F1
#
_entry.id   AF-A0A401QIV9-F1
#
_cell.length_a   1.000
_cell.length_b   1.000
_cell.length_c   1.000
_cell.angle_alpha   90.00
_cell.angle_beta   90.00
_cell.angle_gamma   90.00
#
_symmetry.space_group_name_H-M   'P 1'
#
loop_
_entity.id
_entity.type
_entity.pdbx_description
1 polymer ?
#
loop_
_entity_poly.entity_id
_entity_poly.type
_entity_poly.pdbx_seq_one_letter_code
_entity_poly.pdbx_strand_id
1 'polypeptide(L)' 'AFLHQLVKNLLEEGNGLYREKDYKLALVQYVEALNVAQYAESDEVVISKGLLEKLYVNRAACYISMVSVSKILKFIGNFT' A
#
# COMPACT_ATOMS: atom_id res chain seq x y z
N ALA A 1 -16.89 -3.51 -13.13
CA ALA A 1 -16.31 -2.34 -13.83
C ALA A 1 -14.79 -2.40 -13.75
N PHE A 2 -14.10 -1.97 -14.80
CA PHE A 2 -12.65 -2.05 -14.93
C PHE A 2 -11.89 -1.42 -13.75
N LEU A 3 -12.26 -0.20 -13.34
CA LEU A 3 -11.63 0.52 -12.23
C LEU A 3 -11.70 -0.27 -10.90
N HIS A 4 -12.82 -0.93 -10.63
CA HIS A 4 -12.98 -1.73 -9.43
C HIS A 4 -12.04 -2.94 -9.40
N GLN A 5 -11.79 -3.55 -10.56
CA GLN A 5 -10.84 -4.66 -10.66
C GLN A 5 -9.40 -4.16 -10.58
N LEU A 6 -9.09 -3.01 -11.19
CA LEU A 6 -7.76 -2.41 -11.12
C LEU A 6 -7.36 -2.10 -9.67
N VAL A 7 -8.23 -1.47 -8.88
CA VAL A 7 -7.97 -1.20 -7.45
C VAL A 7 -7.72 -2.49 -6.66
N LYS A 8 -8.46 -3.57 -6.95
CA LYS A 8 -8.25 -4.87 -6.31
C LYS A 8 -6.90 -5.49 -6.69
N ASN A 9 -6.54 -5.44 -7.96
CA ASN A 9 -5.27 -5.99 -8.45
C ASN A 9 -4.08 -5.26 -7.80
N LEU A 10 -4.12 -3.93 -7.73
CA LEU A 10 -3.08 -3.13 -7.08
C LEU A 10 -2.99 -3.42 -5.58
N LEU A 11 -4.13 -3.63 -4.90
CA LEU A 11 -4.13 -4.08 -3.50
C LEU A 11 -3.48 -5.46 -3.35
N GLU A 12 -3.78 -6.41 -4.22
CA GLU A 12 -3.20 -7.76 -4.19
C GLU A 12 -1.69 -7.75 -4.47
N GLU A 13 -1.25 -6.97 -5.45
CA GLU A 13 0.17 -6.78 -5.77
C GLU A 13 0.92 -6.13 -4.60
N GLY A 14 0.38 -5.04 -4.05
CA GLY A 14 0.93 -4.39 -2.86
C GLY A 14 1.04 -5.34 -1.66
N ASN A 15 0.03 -6.21 -1.47
CA ASN A 15 0.07 -7.23 -0.42
C ASN A 15 1.16 -8.29 -0.67
N GLY A 16 1.41 -8.66 -1.93
CA GLY A 16 2.51 -9.54 -2.31
C GLY A 16 3.86 -8.95 -1.92
N LEU A 17 4.11 -7.73 -2.39
CA LEU A 17 5.34 -6.97 -2.11
C LEU A 17 5.55 -6.74 -0.61
N TYR A 18 4.47 -6.47 0.13
CA TYR A 18 4.54 -6.32 1.58
C TYR A 18 5.01 -7.60 2.28
N ARG A 19 4.50 -8.77 1.84
CA ARG A 19 4.95 -10.09 2.37
C ARG A 19 6.41 -10.36 2.04
N GLU A 20 6.88 -9.89 0.89
CA GLU A 20 8.29 -9.96 0.46
C GLU A 20 9.18 -8.92 1.17
N LYS A 21 8.61 -8.09 2.06
CA LYS A 21 9.27 -7.01 2.80
C LYS A 21 9.78 -5.87 1.93
N ASP A 22 9.35 -5.79 0.67
CA ASP A 22 9.56 -4.61 -0.16
C ASP A 22 8.51 -3.54 0.16
N TYR A 23 8.63 -2.95 1.35
CA TYR A 23 7.66 -1.99 1.88
C TYR A 23 7.58 -0.70 1.05
N LYS A 24 8.65 -0.35 0.33
CA LYS A 24 8.66 0.84 -0.54
C LYS A 24 7.83 0.57 -1.78
N LEU A 25 8.03 -0.56 -2.46
CA LEU A 25 7.25 -0.88 -3.64
C LEU A 25 5.79 -1.20 -3.28
N ALA A 26 5.55 -1.87 -2.16
CA ALA A 26 4.20 -2.08 -1.63
C ALA A 26 3.46 -0.75 -1.38
N LEU A 27 4.16 0.24 -0.81
CA LEU A 27 3.60 1.59 -0.60
C LEU A 27 3.20 2.26 -1.91
N VAL A 28 4.02 2.14 -2.96
CA VAL A 28 3.69 2.67 -4.29
C VAL A 28 2.38 2.08 -4.81
N GLN A 29 2.20 0.76 -4.71
CA GLN A 29 0.97 0.10 -5.17
C GLN A 29 -0.27 0.56 -4.40
N TYR A 30 -0.18 0.72 -3.07
CA TYR A 30 -1.30 1.21 -2.28
C TYR A 30 -1.65 2.68 -2.58
N VAL A 31 -0.66 3.52 -2.86
CA VAL A 31 -0.90 4.92 -3.27
C VAL A 31 -1.57 4.96 -4.64
N GLU A 32 -1.10 4.15 -5.60
CA GLU A 32 -1.70 4.11 -6.93
C GLU A 32 -3.15 3.60 -6.88
N ALA A 33 -3.43 2.57 -6.09
CA ALA A 33 -4.80 2.10 -5.87
C ALA A 33 -5.73 3.17 -5.30
N LEU A 34 -5.23 4.02 -4.39
CA LEU A 34 -5.99 5.16 -3.84
C LEU A 34 -6.22 6.25 -4.88
N ASN A 35 -5.21 6.56 -5.72
CA ASN A 35 -5.35 7.52 -6.82
C ASN A 35 -6.40 7.06 -7.83
N VAL A 36 -6.36 5.77 -8.22
CA VAL A 36 -7.37 5.16 -9.11
C VAL A 36 -8.76 5.19 -8.47
N ALA A 37 -8.87 4.93 -7.16
CA ALA A 37 -10.15 5.00 -6.47
C ALA A 37 -10.72 6.43 -6.41
N GLN A 38 -9.86 7.43 -6.23
CA GLN A 38 -10.26 8.84 -6.28
C GLN A 38 -10.67 9.28 -7.69
N TYR A 39 -9.97 8.79 -8.72
CA TYR A 39 -10.39 8.97 -10.11
C TYR A 39 -11.75 8.32 -10.37
N ALA A 40 -11.96 7.09 -9.89
CA ALA A 40 -13.23 6.38 -10.05
C ALA A 40 -14.41 7.16 -9.43
N GLU A 41 -14.21 7.79 -8.27
CA GLU A 41 -15.23 8.64 -7.65
C GLU A 41 -15.60 9.84 -8.53
N SER A 42 -14.63 10.46 -9.23
CA SER A 42 -14.89 11.54 -10.18
C SER A 42 -15.65 11.12 -11.43
N ASP A 43 -15.61 9.82 -11.76
CA ASP A 43 -16.28 9.19 -12.90
C ASP A 43 -17.60 8.48 -12.47
N GLU A 44 -18.13 8.83 -11.28
CA GLU A 44 -19.33 8.26 -10.65
C GLU A 44 -19.25 6.74 -10.37
N VAL A 45 -18.04 6.17 -10.37
CA VAL A 45 -17.79 4.76 -10.05
C VAL A 45 -17.45 4.61 -8.57
N VAL A 46 -18.41 4.09 -7.80
CA VAL A 46 -18.24 3.87 -6.36
C VAL A 46 -17.33 2.67 -6.08
N ILE A 47 -16.18 2.94 -5.45
CA ILE A 47 -15.31 1.92 -4.86
C ILE A 47 -15.80 1.60 -3.44
N SER A 48 -15.84 0.31 -3.10
CA SER A 48 -16.33 -0.10 -1.77
C SER A 48 -15.48 0.48 -0.64
N LYS A 49 -16.14 1.02 0.39
CA LYS A 49 -15.48 1.59 1.58
C LYS A 49 -14.52 0.59 2.25
N GLY A 50 -14.91 -0.68 2.36
CA GLY A 50 -14.04 -1.72 2.94
C GLY A 50 -12.77 -1.97 2.14
N LEU A 51 -12.75 -1.68 0.83
CA LEU A 51 -11.52 -1.75 0.03
C LEU A 51 -10.61 -0.55 0.30
N LEU A 52 -11.19 0.65 0.39
CA LEU A 52 -10.47 1.88 0.76
C LEU A 52 -9.84 1.77 2.16
N GLU A 53 -10.59 1.26 3.14
CA GLU A 53 -10.09 1.05 4.50
C GLU A 53 -8.86 0.14 4.52
N LYS A 54 -8.87 -0.97 3.76
CA LYS A 54 -7.71 -1.86 3.61
C LYS A 54 -6.51 -1.14 3.01
N LEU A 55 -6.71 -0.35 1.97
CA LEU A 55 -5.64 0.44 1.35
C LEU A 55 -5.00 1.43 2.33
N TYR A 56 -5.81 2.17 3.10
CA TYR A 56 -5.29 3.09 4.11
C TYR A 56 -4.54 2.38 5.23
N VAL A 57 -5.08 1.27 5.75
CA VAL A 57 -4.42 0.47 6.80
C VAL A 57 -3.09 -0.08 6.30
N ASN A 58 -3.06 -0.66 5.09
CA ASN A 58 -1.84 -1.22 4.53
C ASN A 58 -0.79 -0.15 4.23
N ARG A 59 -1.21 1.03 3.77
CA ARG A 59 -0.34 2.20 3.59
C ARG A 59 0.31 2.61 4.92
N ALA A 60 -0.47 2.68 5.99
CA ALA A 60 0.05 2.97 7.34
C ALA A 60 1.03 1.88 7.82
N ALA A 61 0.72 0.61 7.56
CA ALA A 61 1.60 -0.51 7.89
C ALA A 61 2.96 -0.41 7.18
N CYS A 62 3.01 0.02 5.91
CA CYS A 62 4.28 0.28 5.21
C CYS A 62 5.14 1.31 5.94
N TYR A 63 4.56 2.44 6.35
CA TYR A 63 5.32 3.47 7.09
C TYR A 63 5.89 2.95 8.40
N ILE A 64 5.08 2.22 9.18
CA ILE A 64 5.53 1.62 10.45
C ILE A 64 6.66 0.61 10.21
N SER A 65 6.51 -0.25 9.21
CA SER A 65 7.52 -1.26 8.86
C SER A 65 8.84 -0.63 8.42
N MET A 66 8.80 0.41 7.58
CA MET A 66 10.02 1.12 7.16
C MET A 66 10.74 1.81 8.31
N VAL A 67 10.01 2.45 9.24
CA VAL A 67 10.59 3.05 10.46
C VAL A 67 11.21 1.97 11.36
N SER A 68 10.59 0.80 11.42
CA SER A 68 11.10 -0.32 12.23
C SER A 68 12.38 -0.89 11.64
N VAL A 69 12.42 -1.11 10.32
CA VAL A 69 13.62 -1.57 9.59
C VAL A 69 14.76 -0.57 9.73
N SER A 70 14.50 0.74 9.59
CA SER A 70 15.56 1.75 9.71
C SER A 70 16.19 1.80 11.11
N LYS A 71 15.39 1.63 12.16
CA LYS A 71 15.88 1.50 13.54
C LYS A 71 16.78 0.28 13.71
N ILE A 72 16.39 -0.87 13.15
CA ILE A 72 17.17 -2.11 13.20
C ILE A 72 18.50 -1.94 12.44
N LEU A 73 18.48 -1.35 11.25
CA LEU A 73 19.69 -1.11 10.47
C LEU A 73 20.67 -0.19 11.20
N LYS A 74 20.16 0.87 11.85
CA LYS A 74 20.98 1.76 12.68
C LYS A 74 21.57 1.02 13.89
N PHE A 75 20.80 0.15 14.53
CA PHE A 75 21.29 -0.66 15.65
C PHE A 75 22.44 -1.56 15.19
N ILE A 76 22.26 -2.32 14.10
CA ILE A 76 23.29 -3.23 13.56
C ILE A 76 24.54 -2.47 13.13
N GLY A 77 24.38 -1.32 12.47
CA GLY A 77 25.51 -0.49 12.02
C GLY A 77 26.34 0.12 13.15
N ASN A 78 25.86 0.13 14.41
CA ASN A 78 26.68 0.52 15.56
C ASN A 78 27.56 -0.63 16.09
N PHE A 79 27.41 -1.86 15.58
CA PHE A 79 28.21 -3.04 15.97
C PHE A 79 29.22 -3.47 14.90
N THR A 80 29.26 -2.79 13.75
CA THR A 80 30.22 -3.00 12.65
C THR A 80 31.14 -1.81 12.52
#